data_AF-A0A956H343-F1
#
_entry.id   AF-A0A956H343-F1
#
_cell.length_a   1.000
_cell.length_b   1.000
_cell.length_c   1.000
_cell.angle_alpha   90.00
_cell.angle_beta   90.00
_cell.angle_gamma   90.00
#
_symmetry.space_group_name_H-M   'P 1'
#
loop_
_entity.id
_entity.type
_entity.pdbx_description
1 polymer ?
#
loop_
_entity_poly.entity_id
_entity_poly.type
_entity_poly.pdbx_seq_one_letter_code
_entity_poly.pdbx_strand_id
1 'polypeptide(L)'
;MPVSAGSMKRTSLQLGLLLGLGVAVVFGSSHEPARAGGNCPEEGLCTFKKPNIMIIMDYSTSMNTIWDMDNNLTRWEVTVAAVQWITQPGSFLSQNTQLALMRFGHDPAAEAGTPIANDNSGIVDGQAFDVRWDDDDDQYLVCNGQALLDALEATPAPMNGAMVGIGTWTKGALDRAAVEIATTKTDHPEDNDERAYANLLLTDGAWTGMDGTTTLSPADQNPAITAGDLFDNQAIPTYVVVVAGDPQAQMAGDGIAAAGGTGQAFDAVSPDLLTTVLEDFVFEIIDSIVAPQCEGGLARVMVLLDASSSMLNTNNGTIAGAMGETGWDLARDALAGDVALFDIDLGIGAAEDIIHLGLAVFGSDNPDLAGVEADYLPDYDAGEARVLVGYGPCLKDNFAWALDPNTSCDDGCNDPWGGPPI
;
A
#
# COMPACT_ATOMS: atom_id res chain seq x y z
N MET A 1 4.26 37.16 -10.12
CA MET A 1 3.00 37.39 -9.37
C MET A 1 3.10 36.54 -8.12
N PRO A 2 2.91 37.08 -6.91
CA PRO A 2 3.00 36.27 -5.71
C PRO A 2 1.74 35.40 -5.62
N VAL A 3 1.92 34.07 -5.62
CA VAL A 3 0.87 33.13 -5.26
C VAL A 3 0.67 33.28 -3.75
N SER A 4 -0.51 33.75 -3.34
CA SER A 4 -0.89 33.89 -1.94
C SER A 4 -0.78 32.55 -1.21
N ALA A 5 -0.32 32.54 0.04
CA ALA A 5 -0.25 31.33 0.88
C ALA A 5 -1.60 30.60 1.01
N GLY A 6 -2.73 31.28 0.79
CA GLY A 6 -4.06 30.66 0.73
C GLY A 6 -4.28 29.78 -0.52
N SER A 7 -3.67 30.12 -1.65
CA SER A 7 -3.78 29.35 -2.90
C SER A 7 -3.04 28.01 -2.83
N MET A 8 -1.89 27.94 -2.16
CA MET A 8 -1.14 26.69 -2.01
C MET A 8 -1.84 25.71 -1.06
N LYS A 9 -2.44 26.19 0.04
CA LYS A 9 -3.20 25.38 0.99
C LYS A 9 -4.46 24.76 0.37
N ARG A 10 -5.14 25.52 -0.52
CA ARG A 10 -6.30 25.06 -1.27
C ARG A 10 -5.94 23.89 -2.21
N THR A 11 -4.87 24.05 -2.99
CA THR A 11 -4.41 23.02 -3.93
C THR A 11 -3.94 21.75 -3.19
N SER A 12 -3.25 21.86 -2.06
CA SER A 12 -2.84 20.69 -1.27
C SER A 12 -4.00 19.92 -0.65
N LEU A 13 -5.05 20.60 -0.20
CA LEU A 13 -6.26 19.95 0.33
C LEU A 13 -7.02 19.21 -0.77
N GLN A 14 -7.15 19.83 -1.95
CA GLN A 14 -7.77 19.22 -3.13
C GLN A 14 -7.01 17.98 -3.60
N LEU A 15 -5.67 18.01 -3.61
CA LEU A 15 -4.86 16.81 -3.90
C LEU A 15 -5.04 15.71 -2.85
N GLY A 16 -5.12 16.04 -1.56
CA GLY A 16 -5.37 15.05 -0.50
C GLY A 16 -6.73 14.38 -0.62
N LEU A 17 -7.77 15.14 -0.96
CA LEU A 17 -9.12 14.61 -1.23
C LEU A 17 -9.16 13.71 -2.47
N LEU A 18 -8.40 14.06 -3.51
CA LEU A 18 -8.30 13.27 -4.74
C LEU A 18 -7.65 11.90 -4.51
N LEU A 19 -6.59 11.86 -3.71
CA LEU A 19 -5.96 10.61 -3.30
C LEU A 19 -6.93 9.71 -2.52
N GLY A 20 -7.73 10.28 -1.61
CA GLY A 20 -8.75 9.52 -0.86
C GLY A 20 -9.91 9.01 -1.71
N LEU A 21 -10.37 9.78 -2.70
CA LEU A 21 -11.46 9.37 -3.61
C LEU A 21 -11.02 8.30 -4.61
N GLY A 22 -9.81 8.40 -5.15
CA GLY A 22 -9.26 7.39 -6.07
C GLY A 22 -9.26 5.99 -5.44
N VAL A 23 -8.89 5.90 -4.17
CA VAL A 23 -8.97 4.67 -3.37
C VAL A 23 -10.43 4.21 -3.23
N ALA A 24 -11.34 5.09 -2.80
CA ALA A 24 -12.75 4.70 -2.55
C ALA A 24 -13.51 4.22 -3.80
N VAL A 25 -13.18 4.72 -5.00
CA VAL A 25 -13.80 4.29 -6.26
C VAL A 25 -13.30 2.90 -6.69
N VAL A 26 -12.02 2.61 -6.46
CA VAL A 26 -11.43 1.29 -6.75
C VAL A 26 -11.97 0.20 -5.80
N PHE A 27 -12.28 0.56 -4.55
CA PHE A 27 -12.74 -0.39 -3.51
C PHE A 27 -14.25 -0.39 -3.23
N GLY A 28 -15.03 0.44 -3.93
CA GLY A 28 -16.46 0.64 -3.72
C GLY A 28 -17.36 -0.47 -4.25
N SER A 29 -16.99 -1.75 -4.10
CA SER A 29 -17.92 -2.85 -4.35
C SER A 29 -18.90 -3.01 -3.17
N SER A 30 -20.14 -3.36 -3.48
CA SER A 30 -21.23 -3.55 -2.52
C SER A 30 -20.84 -4.52 -1.40
N HIS A 31 -20.48 -4.02 -0.23
CA HIS A 31 -20.26 -4.83 0.94
C HIS A 31 -21.49 -4.83 1.85
N GLU A 32 -21.83 -6.03 2.34
CA GLU A 32 -22.58 -6.23 3.58
C GLU A 32 -22.00 -5.35 4.70
N PRO A 33 -22.81 -4.92 5.69
CA PRO A 33 -22.41 -3.92 6.67
C PRO A 33 -21.07 -4.25 7.34
N ALA A 34 -20.20 -3.23 7.39
CA ALA A 34 -18.86 -3.31 7.95
C ALA A 34 -18.90 -3.95 9.36
N ARG A 35 -18.31 -5.14 9.47
CA ARG A 35 -18.00 -5.79 10.74
C ARG A 35 -16.53 -5.52 11.03
N ALA A 36 -16.25 -4.82 12.13
CA ALA A 36 -14.88 -4.68 12.62
C ALA A 36 -14.36 -6.06 13.05
N GLY A 37 -13.32 -6.54 12.37
CA GLY A 37 -12.60 -7.77 12.71
C GLY A 37 -12.49 -8.80 11.59
N GLY A 38 -11.32 -8.84 10.94
CA GLY A 38 -10.59 -10.09 10.74
C GLY A 38 -10.96 -11.04 9.59
N ASN A 39 -11.82 -10.68 8.65
CA ASN A 39 -12.09 -11.57 7.51
C ASN A 39 -11.53 -10.97 6.21
N CYS A 40 -10.58 -11.70 5.64
CA CYS A 40 -10.03 -11.42 4.33
C CYS A 40 -11.12 -11.48 3.25
N PRO A 41 -11.15 -10.54 2.29
CA PRO A 41 -12.19 -10.52 1.26
C PRO A 41 -12.19 -11.82 0.47
N GLU A 42 -13.35 -12.48 0.35
CA GLU A 42 -13.52 -13.66 -0.50
C GLU A 42 -13.51 -13.25 -1.97
N GLU A 43 -12.91 -14.08 -2.83
CA GLU A 43 -13.02 -13.89 -4.28
C GLU A 43 -14.45 -14.23 -4.73
N GLY A 44 -15.09 -13.33 -5.48
CA GLY A 44 -16.45 -13.48 -5.96
C GLY A 44 -16.69 -12.79 -7.31
N LEU A 45 -17.94 -12.85 -7.77
CA LEU A 45 -18.37 -12.29 -9.07
C LEU A 45 -18.11 -10.78 -9.22
N CYS A 46 -17.94 -10.07 -8.09
CA CYS A 46 -17.68 -8.63 -8.05
C CYS A 46 -16.32 -8.25 -7.45
N THR A 47 -15.37 -9.18 -7.42
CA THR A 47 -14.00 -8.94 -6.98
C THR A 47 -13.04 -9.34 -8.09
N PHE A 48 -11.78 -8.92 -8.00
CA PHE A 48 -10.73 -9.42 -8.90
C PHE A 48 -10.16 -10.74 -8.36
N LYS A 49 -9.55 -11.51 -9.27
CA LYS A 49 -8.65 -12.62 -8.92
C LYS A 49 -7.41 -12.02 -8.26
N LYS A 50 -7.16 -12.35 -7.00
CA LYS A 50 -6.03 -11.81 -6.23
C LYS A 50 -4.71 -12.14 -6.94
N PRO A 51 -3.87 -11.16 -7.29
CA PRO A 51 -2.60 -11.47 -7.93
C PRO A 51 -1.67 -12.27 -7.01
N ASN A 52 -0.81 -13.08 -7.63
CA ASN A 52 0.22 -13.87 -6.99
C ASN A 52 1.51 -13.05 -6.90
N ILE A 53 1.89 -12.66 -5.69
CA ILE A 53 3.09 -11.84 -5.45
C ILE A 53 4.12 -12.70 -4.73
N MET A 54 5.31 -12.86 -5.33
CA MET A 54 6.45 -13.53 -4.70
C MET A 54 7.44 -12.50 -4.18
N ILE A 55 7.71 -12.56 -2.88
CA ILE A 55 8.78 -11.79 -2.23
C ILE A 55 10.03 -12.67 -2.20
N ILE A 56 11.09 -12.22 -2.86
CA ILE A 56 12.35 -12.93 -3.04
C ILE A 56 13.44 -12.17 -2.28
N MET A 57 13.91 -12.73 -1.17
CA MET A 57 14.81 -12.06 -0.24
C MET A 57 16.23 -12.62 -0.31
N ASP A 58 17.20 -11.72 -0.47
CA ASP A 58 18.62 -12.03 -0.36
C ASP A 58 18.98 -12.41 1.08
N TYR A 59 19.55 -13.61 1.21
CA TYR A 59 20.00 -14.23 2.46
C TYR A 59 21.53 -14.41 2.45
N SER A 60 22.23 -13.58 1.69
CA SER A 60 23.69 -13.55 1.67
C SER A 60 24.27 -13.00 2.98
N THR A 61 25.54 -13.31 3.23
CA THR A 61 26.24 -12.84 4.45
C THR A 61 26.51 -11.33 4.48
N SER A 62 26.41 -10.62 3.35
CA SER A 62 26.46 -9.15 3.33
C SER A 62 25.28 -8.51 4.06
N MET A 63 24.14 -9.21 4.13
CA MET A 63 22.95 -8.76 4.86
C MET A 63 23.17 -8.68 6.38
N ASN A 64 24.23 -9.29 6.93
CA ASN A 64 24.61 -9.17 8.34
C ASN A 64 25.32 -7.85 8.67
N THR A 65 25.58 -6.99 7.69
CA THR A 65 26.20 -5.69 7.91
C THR A 65 25.24 -4.78 8.68
N ILE A 66 25.72 -4.13 9.74
CA ILE A 66 24.96 -3.09 10.45
C ILE A 66 24.65 -1.95 9.47
N TRP A 67 23.37 -1.57 9.41
CA TRP A 67 22.89 -0.54 8.50
C TRP A 67 22.10 0.54 9.22
N ASP A 68 21.19 0.15 10.12
CA ASP A 68 20.60 1.08 11.07
C ASP A 68 21.55 1.24 12.26
N MET A 69 22.38 2.27 12.17
CA MET A 69 23.39 2.58 13.19
C MET A 69 22.78 3.05 14.51
N ASP A 70 21.57 3.62 14.47
CA ASP A 70 20.91 4.18 15.66
C ASP A 70 20.28 3.07 16.50
N ASN A 71 19.72 2.05 15.84
CA ASN A 71 19.10 0.90 16.50
C ASN A 71 20.03 -0.34 16.56
N ASN A 72 21.24 -0.25 16.00
CA ASN A 72 22.20 -1.35 15.88
C ASN A 72 21.58 -2.59 15.20
N LEU A 73 20.86 -2.36 14.11
CA LEU A 73 20.23 -3.41 13.30
C LEU A 73 20.98 -3.63 11.99
N THR A 74 21.02 -4.89 11.58
CA THR A 74 21.60 -5.37 10.32
C THR A 74 20.68 -5.09 9.14
N ARG A 75 21.22 -5.15 7.90
CA ARG A 75 20.40 -5.08 6.68
C ARG A 75 19.31 -6.14 6.67
N TRP A 76 19.63 -7.36 7.12
CA TRP A 76 18.66 -8.45 7.28
C TRP A 76 17.51 -8.04 8.19
N GLU A 77 17.80 -7.59 9.41
CA GLU A 77 16.77 -7.23 10.40
C GLU A 77 15.89 -6.07 9.92
N VAL A 78 16.48 -5.05 9.32
CA VAL A 78 15.73 -3.91 8.75
C VAL A 78 14.85 -4.36 7.58
N THR A 79 15.37 -5.21 6.70
CA THR A 79 14.62 -5.72 5.54
C THR A 79 13.46 -6.61 5.98
N VAL A 80 13.70 -7.51 6.94
CA VAL A 80 12.64 -8.36 7.53
C VAL A 80 11.53 -7.50 8.12
N ALA A 81 11.87 -6.50 8.93
CA ALA A 81 10.87 -5.62 9.54
C ALA A 81 10.04 -4.86 8.48
N ALA A 82 10.68 -4.38 7.42
CA ALA A 82 10.01 -3.66 6.34
C ALA A 82 9.09 -4.56 5.51
N VAL A 83 9.48 -5.81 5.24
CA VAL A 83 8.62 -6.80 4.58
C VAL A 83 7.44 -7.17 5.49
N GLN A 84 7.68 -7.43 6.77
CA GLN A 84 6.60 -7.69 7.74
C GLN A 84 5.59 -6.54 7.79
N TRP A 85 6.03 -5.29 7.69
CA TRP A 85 5.14 -4.13 7.67
C TRP A 85 4.16 -4.14 6.48
N ILE A 86 4.65 -4.42 5.26
CA ILE A 86 3.80 -4.42 4.07
C ILE A 86 2.95 -5.69 3.93
N THR A 87 3.30 -6.78 4.62
CA THR A 87 2.57 -8.07 4.56
C THR A 87 1.76 -8.40 5.82
N GLN A 88 1.82 -7.57 6.87
CA GLN A 88 1.11 -7.83 8.13
C GLN A 88 -0.40 -8.02 7.90
N PRO A 89 -1.09 -8.83 8.71
CA PRO A 89 -2.54 -8.99 8.62
C PRO A 89 -3.26 -7.64 8.66
N GLY A 90 -4.07 -7.36 7.65
CA GLY A 90 -4.77 -6.07 7.50
C GLY A 90 -4.13 -5.14 6.48
N SER A 91 -2.89 -5.39 6.06
CA SER A 91 -2.25 -4.69 4.93
C SER A 91 -2.95 -5.02 3.61
N PHE A 92 -2.75 -4.14 2.61
CA PHE A 92 -3.26 -4.36 1.27
C PHE A 92 -2.82 -5.71 0.70
N LEU A 93 -1.51 -6.01 0.77
CA LEU A 93 -0.95 -7.26 0.25
C LEU A 93 -1.58 -8.47 0.93
N SER A 94 -1.69 -8.47 2.27
CA SER A 94 -2.27 -9.60 3.00
C SER A 94 -3.74 -9.89 2.67
N GLN A 95 -4.50 -8.86 2.28
CA GLN A 95 -5.95 -8.99 2.05
C GLN A 95 -6.28 -9.25 0.58
N ASN A 96 -5.51 -8.64 -0.33
CA ASN A 96 -5.86 -8.51 -1.73
C ASN A 96 -4.93 -9.27 -2.67
N THR A 97 -3.90 -9.94 -2.15
CA THR A 97 -2.96 -10.72 -2.95
C THR A 97 -2.79 -12.12 -2.36
N GLN A 98 -2.25 -13.04 -3.15
CA GLN A 98 -1.69 -14.30 -2.66
C GLN A 98 -0.18 -14.09 -2.50
N LEU A 99 0.35 -14.29 -1.30
CA LEU A 99 1.74 -14.01 -1.02
C LEU A 99 2.56 -15.30 -1.01
N ALA A 100 3.74 -15.27 -1.62
CA ALA A 100 4.77 -16.28 -1.45
C ALA A 100 6.05 -15.60 -0.95
N LEU A 101 6.85 -16.36 -0.19
CA LEU A 101 8.12 -15.91 0.35
C LEU A 101 9.20 -16.94 0.02
N MET A 102 10.25 -16.46 -0.65
CA MET A 102 11.44 -17.24 -0.94
C MET A 102 12.68 -16.50 -0.46
N ARG A 103 13.58 -17.22 0.18
CA ARG A 103 14.94 -16.74 0.46
C ARG A 103 15.93 -17.38 -0.51
N PHE A 104 16.97 -16.64 -0.85
CA PHE A 104 18.04 -17.15 -1.69
C PHE A 104 19.41 -16.75 -1.17
N GLY A 105 20.39 -17.59 -1.42
CA GLY A 105 21.79 -17.38 -1.05
C GLY A 105 22.55 -18.65 -1.42
N HIS A 106 23.85 -18.60 -1.68
CA HIS A 106 24.55 -19.78 -2.19
C HIS A 106 25.90 -20.02 -1.52
N ASP A 107 26.22 -21.30 -1.29
CA ASP A 107 27.53 -21.72 -0.78
C ASP A 107 28.59 -21.63 -1.88
N PRO A 108 29.79 -21.10 -1.59
CA PRO A 108 30.93 -21.14 -2.50
C PRO A 108 31.32 -22.53 -3.06
N ALA A 109 30.93 -23.61 -2.40
CA ALA A 109 31.27 -24.99 -2.76
C ALA A 109 30.05 -25.93 -2.73
N ALA A 110 28.94 -25.55 -3.35
CA ALA A 110 27.72 -26.36 -3.29
C ALA A 110 27.83 -27.73 -3.98
N GLU A 111 27.28 -28.74 -3.33
CA GLU A 111 26.89 -30.02 -3.94
C GLU A 111 25.37 -30.05 -4.10
N ALA A 112 24.88 -30.59 -5.23
CA ALA A 112 23.45 -30.66 -5.49
C ALA A 112 22.70 -31.47 -4.41
N GLY A 113 21.54 -30.98 -3.99
CA GLY A 113 20.70 -31.53 -2.94
C GLY A 113 21.22 -31.32 -1.52
N THR A 114 22.20 -30.44 -1.30
CA THR A 114 22.80 -30.22 0.02
C THR A 114 22.45 -28.84 0.61
N PRO A 115 22.31 -28.76 1.95
CA PRO A 115 22.17 -27.47 2.62
C PRO A 115 23.50 -26.71 2.63
N ILE A 116 23.44 -25.39 2.78
CA ILE A 116 24.63 -24.54 2.97
C ILE A 116 25.39 -24.96 4.24
N ALA A 117 26.69 -25.16 4.13
CA ALA A 117 27.49 -25.64 5.25
C ALA A 117 27.52 -24.61 6.42
N ASN A 118 27.25 -25.09 7.63
CA ASN A 118 27.20 -24.28 8.87
C ASN A 118 26.10 -23.22 8.92
N ASP A 119 25.11 -23.32 8.03
CA ASP A 119 23.91 -22.51 8.06
C ASP A 119 22.70 -23.36 8.50
N ASN A 120 21.80 -22.76 9.28
CA ASN A 120 20.61 -23.44 9.82
C ASN A 120 19.31 -22.94 9.18
N SER A 121 19.40 -22.19 8.07
CA SER A 121 18.24 -21.53 7.48
C SER A 121 17.36 -22.45 6.64
N GLY A 122 17.82 -23.67 6.36
CA GLY A 122 17.07 -24.63 5.53
C GLY A 122 17.20 -24.41 4.02
N ILE A 123 18.04 -23.47 3.58
CA ILE A 123 18.38 -23.30 2.15
C ILE A 123 19.06 -24.56 1.62
N VAL A 124 18.50 -25.13 0.56
CA VAL A 124 19.04 -26.26 -0.20
C VAL A 124 19.16 -25.83 -1.66
N ASP A 125 20.31 -26.11 -2.29
CA ASP A 125 20.60 -25.70 -3.67
C ASP A 125 20.42 -24.19 -3.92
N GLY A 126 20.61 -23.41 -2.85
CA GLY A 126 20.65 -21.97 -2.88
C GLY A 126 19.31 -21.24 -2.80
N GLN A 127 18.21 -21.95 -2.57
CA GLN A 127 16.91 -21.36 -2.27
C GLN A 127 16.19 -22.06 -1.12
N ALA A 128 15.25 -21.36 -0.47
CA ALA A 128 14.25 -21.92 0.42
C ALA A 128 12.90 -21.22 0.18
N PHE A 129 11.85 -21.99 -0.07
CA PHE A 129 10.48 -21.47 0.00
C PHE A 129 10.01 -21.55 1.45
N ASP A 130 9.83 -20.40 2.07
CA ASP A 130 9.31 -20.33 3.44
C ASP A 130 7.77 -20.29 3.42
N VAL A 131 7.18 -19.67 2.39
CA VAL A 131 5.74 -19.67 2.12
C VAL A 131 5.51 -19.82 0.61
N ARG A 132 4.61 -20.73 0.22
CA ARG A 132 4.19 -20.96 -1.17
C ARG A 132 2.86 -20.27 -1.47
N TRP A 133 2.45 -20.25 -2.74
CA TRP A 133 1.12 -19.76 -3.10
C TRP A 133 0.02 -20.78 -2.82
N ASP A 134 0.32 -22.06 -2.97
CA ASP A 134 -0.58 -23.19 -2.80
C ASP A 134 0.01 -24.25 -1.85
N ASP A 135 -0.85 -25.14 -1.36
CA ASP A 135 -0.47 -26.31 -0.57
C ASP A 135 -0.33 -27.58 -1.42
N ASP A 136 0.03 -28.70 -0.78
CA ASP A 136 0.22 -29.99 -1.45
C ASP A 136 -1.09 -30.58 -2.05
N ASP A 137 -2.25 -29.99 -1.74
CA ASP A 137 -3.57 -30.35 -2.28
C ASP A 137 -4.03 -29.37 -3.37
N ASP A 138 -3.11 -28.56 -3.92
CA ASP A 138 -3.34 -27.56 -4.96
C ASP A 138 -4.35 -26.49 -4.52
N GLN A 139 -4.34 -26.10 -3.23
CA GLN A 139 -5.20 -25.02 -2.72
C GLN A 139 -4.41 -23.77 -2.39
N TYR A 140 -4.86 -22.63 -2.94
CA TYR A 140 -4.27 -21.33 -2.60
C TYR A 140 -4.29 -21.04 -1.10
N LEU A 141 -3.13 -20.63 -0.58
CA LEU A 141 -2.95 -20.10 0.77
C LEU A 141 -3.48 -18.67 0.86
N VAL A 142 -4.80 -18.55 0.94
CA VAL A 142 -5.47 -17.25 1.04
C VAL A 142 -5.11 -16.53 2.34
N CYS A 143 -4.82 -15.22 2.23
CA CYS A 143 -4.72 -14.32 3.38
C CYS A 143 -3.61 -14.72 4.36
N ASN A 144 -2.53 -15.25 3.79
CA ASN A 144 -1.42 -15.88 4.46
C ASN A 144 -0.37 -14.89 4.99
N GLY A 145 -0.70 -13.61 5.14
CA GLY A 145 0.22 -12.60 5.70
C GLY A 145 0.80 -13.02 7.05
N GLN A 146 0.01 -13.67 7.92
CA GLN A 146 0.52 -14.21 9.19
C GLN A 146 1.57 -15.32 8.99
N ALA A 147 1.39 -16.19 7.98
CA ALA A 147 2.37 -17.23 7.69
C ALA A 147 3.71 -16.64 7.24
N LEU A 148 3.69 -15.52 6.50
CA LEU A 148 4.92 -14.79 6.15
C LEU A 148 5.60 -14.20 7.39
N LEU A 149 4.82 -13.59 8.31
CA LEU A 149 5.35 -13.06 9.56
C LEU A 149 6.01 -14.18 10.39
N ASP A 150 5.32 -15.31 10.57
CA ASP A 150 5.81 -16.46 11.33
C ASP A 150 7.07 -17.05 10.69
N ALA A 151 7.11 -17.16 9.36
CA ALA A 151 8.26 -17.63 8.60
C ALA A 151 9.49 -16.72 8.78
N LEU A 152 9.28 -15.39 8.68
CA LEU A 152 10.34 -14.40 8.85
C LEU A 152 10.86 -14.36 10.28
N GLU A 153 9.99 -14.46 11.29
CA GLU A 153 10.39 -14.51 12.71
C GLU A 153 11.19 -15.79 13.03
N ALA A 154 10.82 -16.93 12.44
CA ALA A 154 11.53 -18.19 12.62
C ALA A 154 12.90 -18.24 11.91
N THR A 155 13.15 -17.33 10.97
CA THR A 155 14.36 -17.34 10.15
C THR A 155 15.52 -16.63 10.87
N PRO A 156 16.63 -17.32 11.20
CA PRO A 156 17.79 -16.70 11.82
C PRO A 156 18.51 -15.76 10.85
N ALA A 157 19.44 -14.94 11.34
CA ALA A 157 20.34 -14.16 10.48
C ALA A 157 21.25 -15.08 9.63
N PRO A 158 21.61 -14.70 8.39
CA PRO A 158 22.47 -15.48 7.50
C PRO A 158 23.70 -16.06 8.17
N MET A 159 23.94 -17.37 8.06
CA MET A 159 25.08 -18.06 8.68
C MET A 159 25.28 -17.69 10.16
N ASN A 160 24.18 -17.53 10.90
CA ASN A 160 24.17 -17.13 12.31
C ASN A 160 24.92 -15.80 12.58
N GLY A 161 24.85 -14.85 11.65
CA GLY A 161 25.48 -13.53 11.75
C GLY A 161 26.92 -13.45 11.23
N ALA A 162 27.42 -14.46 10.53
CA ALA A 162 28.75 -14.43 9.95
C ALA A 162 28.84 -13.42 8.78
N MET A 163 29.95 -12.69 8.67
CA MET A 163 30.13 -11.66 7.63
C MET A 163 30.55 -12.21 6.26
N VAL A 164 30.82 -13.52 6.16
CA VAL A 164 31.26 -14.19 4.94
C VAL A 164 30.74 -15.62 4.93
N GLY A 165 30.43 -16.15 3.75
CA GLY A 165 30.15 -17.58 3.55
C GLY A 165 28.88 -17.89 2.75
N ILE A 166 27.98 -16.91 2.56
CA ILE A 166 26.82 -17.06 1.66
C ILE A 166 26.87 -15.93 0.63
N GLY A 167 26.89 -16.30 -0.65
CA GLY A 167 26.85 -15.38 -1.80
C GLY A 167 25.45 -15.14 -2.37
N THR A 168 25.35 -14.25 -3.35
CA THR A 168 24.09 -13.70 -3.89
C THR A 168 23.75 -14.32 -5.24
N TRP A 169 23.33 -15.59 -5.28
CA TRP A 169 22.97 -16.28 -6.54
C TRP A 169 21.54 -15.94 -7.01
N THR A 170 21.34 -14.68 -7.40
CA THR A 170 20.02 -14.14 -7.80
C THR A 170 19.41 -14.87 -9.00
N LYS A 171 20.22 -15.36 -9.96
CA LYS A 171 19.67 -16.11 -11.10
C LYS A 171 18.99 -17.39 -10.64
N GLY A 172 19.59 -18.16 -9.74
CA GLY A 172 18.98 -19.38 -9.22
C GLY A 172 17.64 -19.09 -8.53
N ALA A 173 17.54 -17.96 -7.83
CA ALA A 173 16.29 -17.50 -7.24
C ALA A 173 15.22 -17.24 -8.30
N LEU A 174 15.51 -16.44 -9.33
CA LEU A 174 14.52 -16.15 -10.39
C LEU A 174 14.17 -17.39 -11.21
N ASP A 175 15.12 -18.29 -11.47
CA ASP A 175 14.86 -19.56 -12.14
C ASP A 175 13.91 -20.42 -11.30
N ARG A 176 14.09 -20.44 -9.98
CA ARG A 176 13.21 -21.16 -9.05
C ARG A 176 11.83 -20.53 -8.97
N ALA A 177 11.72 -19.20 -8.96
CA ALA A 177 10.45 -18.48 -9.03
C ALA A 177 9.70 -18.81 -10.34
N ALA A 178 10.40 -18.83 -11.47
CA ALA A 178 9.79 -19.19 -12.77
C ALA A 178 9.22 -20.61 -12.77
N VAL A 179 9.91 -21.57 -12.13
CA VAL A 179 9.40 -22.94 -11.95
C VAL A 179 8.16 -22.95 -11.05
N GLU A 180 8.18 -22.25 -9.93
CA GLU A 180 7.02 -22.18 -9.02
C GLU A 180 5.79 -21.59 -9.70
N ILE A 181 5.95 -20.48 -10.43
CA ILE A 181 4.88 -19.87 -11.23
C ILE A 181 4.28 -20.88 -12.20
N ALA A 182 5.13 -21.63 -12.92
CA ALA A 182 4.66 -22.63 -13.88
C ALA A 182 3.93 -23.80 -13.20
N THR A 183 4.38 -24.21 -12.02
CA THR A 183 3.72 -25.21 -11.17
C THR A 183 2.34 -24.72 -10.74
N THR A 184 2.24 -23.57 -10.07
CA THR A 184 0.95 -23.01 -9.62
C THR A 184 -0.03 -22.79 -10.77
N LYS A 185 0.44 -22.37 -11.97
CA LYS A 185 -0.43 -22.28 -13.16
C LYS A 185 -0.95 -23.64 -13.63
N THR A 186 -0.17 -24.69 -13.44
CA THR A 186 -0.55 -26.07 -13.79
C THR A 186 -1.55 -26.62 -12.79
N ASP A 187 -1.38 -26.28 -11.52
CA ASP A 187 -2.23 -26.73 -10.41
C ASP A 187 -3.60 -26.01 -10.42
N HIS A 188 -3.64 -24.79 -10.96
CA HIS A 188 -4.84 -23.95 -11.10
C HIS A 188 -5.27 -23.66 -12.56
N PRO A 189 -5.58 -24.68 -13.38
CA PRO A 189 -5.97 -24.47 -14.77
C PRO A 189 -7.29 -23.68 -14.91
N GLU A 190 -8.12 -23.64 -13.86
CA GLU A 190 -9.37 -22.87 -13.83
C GLU A 190 -9.16 -21.35 -13.84
N ASP A 191 -7.99 -20.85 -13.46
CA ASP A 191 -7.70 -19.42 -13.49
C ASP A 191 -7.50 -18.90 -14.93
N ASN A 192 -7.28 -19.77 -15.94
CA ASN A 192 -7.17 -19.42 -17.36
C ASN A 192 -6.24 -18.21 -17.66
N ASP A 193 -5.12 -18.09 -16.94
CA ASP A 193 -4.19 -16.94 -16.99
C ASP A 193 -4.82 -15.57 -16.62
N GLU A 194 -5.99 -15.55 -15.96
CA GLU A 194 -6.62 -14.31 -15.47
C GLU A 194 -5.93 -13.76 -14.22
N ARG A 195 -5.22 -14.61 -13.46
CA ARG A 195 -4.49 -14.21 -12.26
C ARG A 195 -3.12 -13.66 -12.64
N ALA A 196 -2.89 -12.39 -12.31
CA ALA A 196 -1.57 -11.76 -12.52
C ALA A 196 -0.53 -12.32 -11.54
N TYR A 197 0.73 -12.34 -11.98
CA TYR A 197 1.88 -12.73 -11.17
C TYR A 197 2.88 -11.56 -11.14
N ALA A 198 3.58 -11.35 -10.02
CA ALA A 198 4.67 -10.40 -9.92
C ALA A 198 5.76 -10.89 -8.96
N ASN A 199 7.00 -10.51 -9.23
CA ASN A 199 8.13 -10.77 -8.34
C ASN A 199 8.64 -9.47 -7.72
N LEU A 200 8.88 -9.47 -6.41
CA LEU A 200 9.63 -8.43 -5.71
C LEU A 200 10.95 -9.03 -5.24
N LEU A 201 12.06 -8.60 -5.86
CA LEU A 201 13.41 -9.00 -5.49
C LEU A 201 14.05 -7.97 -4.56
N LEU A 202 14.44 -8.37 -3.35
CA LEU A 202 15.22 -7.55 -2.42
C LEU A 202 16.65 -8.09 -2.36
N THR A 203 17.65 -7.25 -2.65
CA THR A 203 19.08 -7.64 -2.63
C THR A 203 19.97 -6.48 -2.17
N ASP A 204 21.07 -6.78 -1.47
CA ASP A 204 22.02 -5.75 -1.00
C ASP A 204 23.34 -5.70 -1.79
N GLY A 205 23.46 -6.52 -2.83
CA GLY A 205 24.71 -6.75 -3.54
C GLY A 205 24.52 -7.06 -5.02
N ALA A 206 25.59 -6.88 -5.78
CA ALA A 206 25.65 -7.39 -7.14
C ALA A 206 25.59 -8.94 -7.12
N TRP A 207 24.77 -9.52 -8.00
CA TRP A 207 24.62 -10.96 -8.11
C TRP A 207 25.96 -11.66 -8.39
N THR A 208 26.09 -12.89 -7.92
CA THR A 208 27.22 -13.79 -8.17
C THR A 208 26.81 -14.96 -9.04
N GLY A 209 27.78 -15.63 -9.64
CA GLY A 209 27.57 -16.94 -10.25
C GLY A 209 27.09 -18.00 -9.24
N MET A 210 26.82 -19.21 -9.75
CA MET A 210 26.48 -20.38 -8.93
C MET A 210 27.61 -20.76 -7.95
N ASP A 211 28.83 -20.25 -8.13
CA ASP A 211 29.91 -20.43 -7.16
C ASP A 211 29.82 -19.47 -5.96
N GLY A 212 28.77 -18.65 -5.85
CA GLY A 212 28.57 -17.70 -4.74
C GLY A 212 29.67 -16.64 -4.57
N THR A 213 30.66 -16.56 -5.46
CA THR A 213 31.90 -15.81 -5.22
C THR A 213 32.33 -14.96 -6.39
N THR A 214 31.99 -15.35 -7.61
CA THR A 214 32.32 -14.55 -8.81
C THR A 214 31.19 -13.54 -9.07
N THR A 215 31.42 -12.27 -8.76
CA THR A 215 30.46 -11.18 -8.98
C THR A 215 30.26 -10.87 -10.46
N LEU A 216 29.01 -10.67 -10.88
CA LEU A 216 28.60 -10.32 -12.25
C LEU A 216 29.15 -11.26 -13.34
N SER A 217 29.42 -12.52 -12.99
CA SER A 217 29.95 -13.52 -13.91
C SER A 217 29.68 -14.95 -13.40
N PRO A 218 29.61 -15.94 -14.31
CA PRO A 218 29.64 -15.80 -15.77
C PRO A 218 28.35 -15.22 -16.34
N ALA A 219 28.37 -14.81 -17.62
CA ALA A 219 27.27 -14.06 -18.24
C ALA A 219 25.95 -14.86 -18.35
N ASP A 220 26.04 -16.18 -18.45
CA ASP A 220 24.91 -17.10 -18.39
C ASP A 220 24.29 -17.21 -17.00
N GLN A 221 24.96 -16.68 -15.97
CA GLN A 221 24.44 -16.53 -14.61
C GLN A 221 23.79 -15.17 -14.37
N ASN A 222 23.58 -14.35 -15.41
CA ASN A 222 22.90 -13.07 -15.27
C ASN A 222 21.39 -13.25 -15.00
N PRO A 223 20.85 -12.80 -13.85
CA PRO A 223 19.42 -12.87 -13.52
C PRO A 223 18.51 -12.13 -14.50
N ALA A 224 19.02 -11.11 -15.22
CA ALA A 224 18.25 -10.40 -16.24
C ALA A 224 17.76 -11.32 -17.38
N ILE A 225 18.42 -12.45 -17.61
CA ILE A 225 17.98 -13.46 -18.58
C ILE A 225 16.60 -14.01 -18.17
N THR A 226 16.46 -14.38 -16.90
CA THR A 226 15.22 -14.99 -16.39
C THR A 226 14.14 -13.95 -16.17
N ALA A 227 14.49 -12.76 -15.66
CA ALA A 227 13.53 -11.65 -15.55
C ALA A 227 12.97 -11.25 -16.93
N GLY A 228 13.82 -11.19 -17.95
CA GLY A 228 13.40 -10.94 -19.33
C GLY A 228 12.49 -12.03 -19.88
N ASP A 229 12.78 -13.30 -19.65
CA ASP A 229 11.92 -14.41 -20.09
C ASP A 229 10.53 -14.37 -19.43
N LEU A 230 10.48 -14.12 -18.12
CA LEU A 230 9.23 -13.96 -17.37
C LEU A 230 8.39 -12.80 -17.90
N PHE A 231 9.01 -11.66 -18.20
CA PHE A 231 8.29 -10.51 -18.71
C PHE A 231 7.88 -10.68 -20.18
N ASP A 232 8.82 -10.98 -21.08
CA ASP A 232 8.59 -11.02 -22.52
C ASP A 232 7.65 -12.17 -22.94
N ASN A 233 7.73 -13.32 -22.28
CA ASN A 233 6.95 -14.50 -22.65
C ASN A 233 5.71 -14.74 -21.78
N GLN A 234 5.65 -14.15 -20.58
CA GLN A 234 4.56 -14.41 -19.64
C GLN A 234 3.92 -13.13 -19.06
N ALA A 235 4.40 -11.95 -19.43
CA ALA A 235 3.95 -10.65 -18.89
C ALA A 235 4.05 -10.56 -17.35
N ILE A 236 5.06 -11.21 -16.76
CA ILE A 236 5.28 -11.25 -15.31
C ILE A 236 6.38 -10.23 -14.96
N PRO A 237 6.03 -9.08 -14.34
CA PRO A 237 7.02 -8.08 -13.96
C PRO A 237 7.90 -8.54 -12.82
N THR A 238 9.14 -8.04 -12.81
CA THR A 238 10.08 -8.19 -11.69
C THR A 238 10.49 -6.82 -11.18
N TYR A 239 10.02 -6.47 -10.00
CA TYR A 239 10.42 -5.28 -9.25
C TYR A 239 11.69 -5.60 -8.46
N VAL A 240 12.62 -4.65 -8.39
CA VAL A 240 13.90 -4.85 -7.70
C VAL A 240 14.13 -3.72 -6.72
N VAL A 241 14.44 -4.07 -5.48
CA VAL A 241 14.83 -3.15 -4.42
C VAL A 241 16.27 -3.45 -4.03
N VAL A 242 17.13 -2.46 -4.19
CA VAL A 242 18.53 -2.54 -3.80
C VAL A 242 18.71 -1.94 -2.41
N VAL A 243 19.07 -2.79 -1.46
CA VAL A 243 19.19 -2.46 -0.04
C VAL A 243 20.57 -1.86 0.25
N ALA A 244 20.59 -0.80 1.07
CA ALA A 244 21.78 -0.12 1.57
C ALA A 244 22.65 0.60 0.52
N GLY A 245 22.12 0.85 -0.69
CA GLY A 245 22.67 1.82 -1.63
C GLY A 245 24.04 1.50 -2.22
N ASP A 246 24.38 0.22 -2.44
CA ASP A 246 25.62 -0.14 -3.14
C ASP A 246 25.53 0.21 -4.64
N PRO A 247 26.42 1.04 -5.21
CA PRO A 247 26.32 1.45 -6.61
C PRO A 247 26.45 0.30 -7.62
N GLN A 248 27.22 -0.76 -7.29
CA GLN A 248 27.33 -1.91 -8.19
C GLN A 248 26.07 -2.77 -8.15
N ALA A 249 25.49 -2.96 -6.96
CA ALA A 249 24.19 -3.58 -6.77
C ALA A 249 23.10 -2.79 -7.48
N GLN A 250 23.10 -1.45 -7.40
CA GLN A 250 22.14 -0.60 -8.12
C GLN A 250 22.22 -0.79 -9.63
N MET A 251 23.42 -0.76 -10.20
CA MET A 251 23.60 -1.00 -11.64
C MET A 251 23.15 -2.40 -12.07
N ALA A 252 23.41 -3.41 -11.24
CA ALA A 252 22.97 -4.78 -11.51
C ALA A 252 21.44 -4.91 -11.40
N GLY A 253 20.87 -4.31 -10.36
CA GLY A 253 19.43 -4.26 -10.08
C GLY A 253 18.67 -3.55 -11.20
N ASP A 254 19.15 -2.40 -11.67
CA ASP A 254 18.59 -1.68 -12.82
C ASP A 254 18.53 -2.57 -14.06
N GLY A 255 19.57 -3.37 -14.31
CA GLY A 255 19.58 -4.33 -15.41
C GLY A 255 18.52 -5.43 -15.28
N ILE A 256 18.24 -5.87 -14.05
CA ILE A 256 17.20 -6.88 -13.77
C ILE A 256 15.81 -6.26 -13.89
N ALA A 257 15.58 -5.10 -13.28
CA ALA A 257 14.30 -4.37 -13.34
C ALA A 257 13.93 -3.98 -14.78
N ALA A 258 14.91 -3.48 -15.55
CA ALA A 258 14.71 -3.16 -16.96
C ALA A 258 14.32 -4.39 -17.79
N ALA A 259 15.00 -5.53 -17.58
CA ALA A 259 14.65 -6.78 -18.24
C ALA A 259 13.28 -7.31 -17.78
N GLY A 260 12.97 -7.16 -16.49
CA GLY A 260 11.70 -7.53 -15.87
C GLY A 260 10.55 -6.54 -16.11
N GLY A 261 10.70 -5.57 -17.02
CA GLY A 261 9.63 -4.68 -17.44
C GLY A 261 9.28 -3.52 -16.48
N THR A 262 10.01 -3.35 -15.37
CA THR A 262 9.74 -2.33 -14.33
C THR A 262 10.66 -1.10 -14.43
N GLY A 263 11.60 -1.12 -15.38
CA GLY A 263 12.43 0.03 -15.72
C GLY A 263 13.70 0.12 -14.88
N GLN A 264 13.63 0.68 -13.68
CA GLN A 264 14.80 0.82 -12.80
C GLN A 264 14.56 0.18 -11.45
N ALA A 265 15.63 -0.25 -10.78
CA ALA A 265 15.51 -0.74 -9.43
C ALA A 265 15.30 0.43 -8.47
N PHE A 266 14.52 0.20 -7.43
CA PHE A 266 14.39 1.15 -6.34
C PHE A 266 15.67 1.16 -5.50
N ASP A 267 16.19 2.35 -5.23
CA ASP A 267 17.41 2.56 -4.45
C ASP A 267 17.06 2.85 -2.99
N ALA A 268 17.13 1.84 -2.12
CA ALA A 268 16.88 1.98 -0.69
C ALA A 268 18.19 2.25 0.08
N VAL A 269 18.71 3.48 -0.05
CA VAL A 269 19.99 3.88 0.58
C VAL A 269 19.95 3.98 2.12
N SER A 270 18.75 4.13 2.70
CA SER A 270 18.54 4.21 4.16
C SER A 270 17.35 3.35 4.62
N PRO A 271 17.28 2.99 5.92
CA PRO A 271 16.14 2.26 6.48
C PRO A 271 14.79 2.95 6.25
N ASP A 272 14.73 4.28 6.44
CA ASP A 272 13.50 5.05 6.19
C ASP A 272 13.08 4.98 4.72
N LEU A 273 14.06 5.06 3.81
CA LEU A 273 13.78 5.01 2.37
C LEU A 273 13.34 3.61 1.92
N LEU A 274 13.82 2.54 2.57
CA LEU A 274 13.32 1.19 2.30
C LEU A 274 11.82 1.09 2.55
N THR A 275 11.33 1.65 3.65
CA THR A 275 9.89 1.66 3.95
C THR A 275 9.11 2.39 2.86
N THR A 276 9.55 3.59 2.46
CA THR A 276 8.91 4.36 1.39
C THR A 276 8.92 3.63 0.05
N VAL A 277 10.05 3.02 -0.31
CA VAL A 277 10.19 2.25 -1.55
C VAL A 277 9.24 1.05 -1.59
N LEU A 278 9.06 0.36 -0.46
CA LEU A 278 8.14 -0.76 -0.38
C LEU A 278 6.66 -0.31 -0.43
N GLU A 279 6.34 0.88 0.09
CA GLU A 279 5.03 1.50 -0.10
C GLU A 279 4.80 1.87 -1.58
N ASP A 280 5.80 2.43 -2.25
CA ASP A 280 5.75 2.72 -3.69
C ASP A 280 5.51 1.44 -4.52
N PHE A 281 6.19 0.34 -4.19
CA PHE A 281 5.91 -0.97 -4.79
C PHE A 281 4.46 -1.40 -4.58
N VAL A 282 3.91 -1.25 -3.36
CA VAL A 282 2.50 -1.58 -3.10
C VAL A 282 1.58 -0.72 -3.97
N PHE A 283 1.88 0.56 -4.18
CA PHE A 283 1.11 1.42 -5.08
C PHE A 283 1.20 0.99 -6.54
N GLU A 284 2.37 0.56 -7.02
CA GLU A 284 2.51 0.02 -8.38
C GLU A 284 1.71 -1.28 -8.58
N ILE A 285 1.69 -2.16 -7.57
CA ILE A 285 0.82 -3.33 -7.59
C ILE A 285 -0.64 -2.92 -7.65
N ILE A 286 -1.08 -1.96 -6.84
CA ILE A 286 -2.46 -1.45 -6.84
C ILE A 286 -2.83 -0.91 -8.23
N ASP A 287 -1.98 -0.08 -8.85
CA ASP A 287 -2.24 0.51 -10.17
C ASP A 287 -2.26 -0.55 -11.29
N SER A 288 -1.50 -1.63 -11.12
CA SER A 288 -1.46 -2.75 -12.09
C SER A 288 -2.69 -3.67 -12.02
N ILE A 289 -3.41 -3.69 -10.89
CA ILE A 289 -4.60 -4.53 -10.71
C ILE A 289 -5.80 -3.84 -11.33
N VAL A 290 -6.23 -4.32 -12.49
CA VAL A 290 -7.48 -3.89 -13.11
C VAL A 290 -8.66 -4.56 -12.38
N ALA A 291 -9.28 -3.84 -11.45
CA ALA A 291 -10.52 -4.29 -10.85
C ALA A 291 -11.61 -4.42 -11.95
N PRO A 292 -12.32 -5.57 -12.07
CA PRO A 292 -13.40 -5.68 -13.02
C PRO A 292 -14.47 -4.63 -12.71
N GLN A 293 -14.92 -3.92 -13.74
CA GLN A 293 -16.06 -3.02 -13.64
C GLN A 293 -17.30 -3.85 -13.33
N CYS A 294 -17.56 -4.03 -12.05
CA CYS A 294 -18.88 -4.40 -11.61
C CYS A 294 -19.75 -3.19 -11.93
N GLU A 295 -20.85 -3.37 -12.67
CA GLU A 295 -21.96 -2.41 -12.65
C GLU A 295 -22.63 -2.44 -11.24
N GLY A 296 -21.84 -2.22 -10.19
CA GLY A 296 -22.27 -1.89 -8.86
C GLY A 296 -22.46 -0.38 -8.81
N GLY A 297 -23.55 0.08 -8.21
CA GLY A 297 -23.86 1.52 -8.15
C GLY A 297 -22.71 2.38 -7.63
N LEU A 298 -22.79 3.67 -7.93
CA LEU A 298 -21.75 4.68 -7.66
C LEU A 298 -21.12 4.55 -6.26
N ALA A 299 -19.79 4.65 -6.19
CA ALA A 299 -19.01 4.58 -4.94
C ALA A 299 -19.56 5.57 -3.91
N ARG A 300 -19.55 5.23 -2.61
CA ARG A 300 -20.08 6.12 -1.55
C ARG A 300 -18.95 6.67 -0.70
N VAL A 301 -18.81 7.99 -0.62
CA VAL A 301 -17.76 8.66 0.17
C VAL A 301 -18.36 9.66 1.13
N MET A 302 -18.02 9.53 2.42
CA MET A 302 -18.43 10.45 3.47
C MET A 302 -17.26 11.36 3.83
N VAL A 303 -17.45 12.67 3.64
CA VAL A 303 -16.52 13.68 4.10
C VAL A 303 -16.79 13.93 5.59
N LEU A 304 -15.80 13.66 6.44
CA LEU A 304 -15.83 13.98 7.86
C LEU A 304 -15.08 15.31 8.06
N LEU A 305 -15.82 16.37 8.38
CA LEU A 305 -15.29 17.71 8.50
C LEU A 305 -15.21 18.15 9.97
N ASP A 306 -14.04 18.62 10.39
CA ASP A 306 -13.87 19.25 11.70
C ASP A 306 -14.66 20.58 11.74
N ALA A 307 -15.52 20.71 12.74
CA ALA A 307 -16.33 21.88 13.05
C ALA A 307 -15.94 22.52 14.40
N SER A 308 -14.75 22.19 14.91
CA SER A 308 -14.20 22.80 16.11
C SER A 308 -14.02 24.31 15.95
N SER A 309 -13.98 25.04 17.07
CA SER A 309 -13.76 26.49 17.08
C SER A 309 -12.46 26.91 16.38
N SER A 310 -11.47 26.02 16.29
CA SER A 310 -10.22 26.26 15.56
C SER A 310 -10.43 26.45 14.05
N MET A 311 -11.52 25.91 13.49
CA MET A 311 -11.89 26.04 12.08
C MET A 311 -12.56 27.39 11.78
N LEU A 312 -13.13 28.05 12.79
CA LEU A 312 -13.81 29.36 12.68
C LEU A 312 -12.93 30.54 13.13
N ASN A 313 -11.92 30.27 13.96
CA ASN A 313 -11.08 31.30 14.56
C ASN A 313 -9.76 31.49 13.79
N THR A 314 -9.25 32.72 13.80
CA THR A 314 -7.93 33.10 13.27
C THR A 314 -6.99 33.47 14.41
N ASN A 315 -5.70 33.75 14.10
CA ASN A 315 -4.69 34.14 15.09
C ASN A 315 -4.56 33.14 16.27
N ASN A 316 -4.30 31.87 15.95
CA ASN A 316 -4.21 30.77 16.93
C ASN A 316 -5.47 30.60 17.82
N GLY A 317 -6.66 30.83 17.28
CA GLY A 317 -7.92 30.57 17.99
C GLY A 317 -8.40 31.72 18.87
N THR A 318 -7.76 32.89 18.81
CA THR A 318 -8.03 34.00 19.76
C THR A 318 -8.99 35.06 19.24
N ILE A 319 -9.32 35.05 17.95
CA ILE A 319 -10.19 36.03 17.30
C ILE A 319 -11.08 35.29 16.28
N ALA A 320 -12.38 35.57 16.26
CA ALA A 320 -13.27 35.08 15.20
C ALA A 320 -12.78 35.60 13.83
N GLY A 321 -12.67 34.71 12.83
CA GLY A 321 -12.25 35.11 11.49
C GLY A 321 -13.37 35.81 10.71
N ALA A 322 -13.00 36.68 9.78
CA ALA A 322 -13.96 37.26 8.85
C ALA A 322 -14.35 36.25 7.75
N MET A 323 -15.48 36.50 7.09
CA MET A 323 -15.95 35.71 5.95
C MET A 323 -14.84 35.56 4.89
N GLY A 324 -14.52 34.31 4.55
CA GLY A 324 -13.50 33.97 3.55
C GLY A 324 -12.08 33.82 4.11
N GLU A 325 -11.87 34.02 5.41
CA GLU A 325 -10.55 33.95 6.06
C GLU A 325 -10.38 32.73 6.98
N THR A 326 -11.44 31.95 7.21
CA THR A 326 -11.44 30.83 8.16
C THR A 326 -11.07 29.49 7.52
N GLY A 327 -10.70 28.49 8.35
CA GLY A 327 -10.50 27.12 7.89
C GLY A 327 -11.79 26.49 7.35
N TRP A 328 -12.92 26.85 7.95
CA TRP A 328 -14.26 26.49 7.50
C TRP A 328 -14.57 27.04 6.11
N ASP A 329 -14.24 28.30 5.84
CA ASP A 329 -14.42 28.92 4.52
C ASP A 329 -13.60 28.22 3.43
N LEU A 330 -12.36 27.85 3.75
CA LEU A 330 -11.51 27.09 2.83
C LEU A 330 -12.06 25.70 2.56
N ALA A 331 -12.58 25.01 3.57
CA ALA A 331 -13.23 23.71 3.41
C ALA A 331 -14.51 23.82 2.57
N ARG A 332 -15.35 24.83 2.82
CA ARG A 332 -16.55 25.11 2.03
C ARG A 332 -16.21 25.39 0.57
N ASP A 333 -15.23 26.25 0.30
CA ASP A 333 -14.81 26.57 -1.08
C ASP A 333 -14.19 25.36 -1.79
N ALA A 334 -13.47 24.49 -1.08
CA ALA A 334 -12.95 23.24 -1.65
C ALA A 334 -14.04 22.19 -1.92
N LEU A 335 -15.05 22.11 -1.07
CA LEU A 335 -16.10 21.08 -1.16
C LEU A 335 -17.27 21.51 -2.05
N ALA A 336 -17.61 22.81 -2.12
CA ALA A 336 -18.83 23.28 -2.79
C ALA A 336 -18.64 24.58 -3.60
N GLY A 337 -17.41 25.09 -3.73
CA GLY A 337 -17.12 26.31 -4.50
C GLY A 337 -17.13 26.13 -6.03
N ASP A 338 -16.63 27.14 -6.75
CA ASP A 338 -16.63 27.17 -8.22
C ASP A 338 -15.71 26.10 -8.85
N VAL A 339 -14.70 25.65 -8.10
CA VAL A 339 -13.82 24.51 -8.44
C VAL A 339 -13.84 23.56 -7.25
N ALA A 340 -14.95 22.84 -7.12
CA ALA A 340 -15.23 21.96 -6.01
C ALA A 340 -14.79 20.53 -6.30
N LEU A 341 -14.75 19.70 -5.24
CA LEU A 341 -14.57 18.25 -5.30
C LEU A 341 -15.44 17.58 -6.38
N PHE A 342 -16.67 18.07 -6.55
CA PHE A 342 -17.66 17.57 -7.49
C PHE A 342 -17.27 17.77 -8.97
N ASP A 343 -16.53 18.84 -9.27
CA ASP A 343 -16.18 19.23 -10.64
C ASP A 343 -14.86 18.59 -11.11
N ILE A 344 -14.24 17.76 -10.27
CA ILE A 344 -12.96 17.14 -10.60
C ILE A 344 -13.19 15.93 -11.49
N ASP A 345 -12.54 15.93 -12.66
CA ASP A 345 -12.51 14.79 -13.57
C ASP A 345 -11.50 13.76 -13.06
N LEU A 346 -11.97 12.54 -12.79
CA LEU A 346 -11.16 11.42 -12.32
C LEU A 346 -10.60 10.57 -13.47
N GLY A 347 -10.64 11.07 -14.71
CA GLY A 347 -10.19 10.36 -15.92
C GLY A 347 -11.23 9.41 -16.50
N ILE A 348 -12.33 9.19 -15.79
CA ILE A 348 -13.48 8.36 -16.20
C ILE A 348 -14.81 9.14 -16.14
N GLY A 349 -14.78 10.44 -15.82
CA GLY A 349 -15.95 11.28 -15.60
C GLY A 349 -15.76 12.23 -14.41
N ALA A 350 -16.66 13.21 -14.26
CA ALA A 350 -16.68 14.07 -13.09
C ALA A 350 -17.03 13.26 -11.83
N ALA A 351 -16.45 13.62 -10.68
CA ALA A 351 -16.67 12.92 -9.42
C ALA A 351 -18.16 12.83 -9.03
N GLU A 352 -18.96 13.84 -9.37
CA GLU A 352 -20.41 13.84 -9.11
C GLU A 352 -21.23 12.80 -9.91
N ASP A 353 -20.71 12.36 -11.06
CA ASP A 353 -21.38 11.43 -11.96
C ASP A 353 -21.07 9.96 -11.62
N ILE A 354 -19.99 9.73 -10.88
CA ILE A 354 -19.43 8.39 -10.61
C ILE A 354 -19.37 8.05 -9.11
N ILE A 355 -19.69 9.01 -8.22
CA ILE A 355 -19.63 8.86 -6.75
C ILE A 355 -20.88 9.48 -6.10
N HIS A 356 -21.42 8.81 -5.09
CA HIS A 356 -22.33 9.37 -4.11
C HIS A 356 -21.56 9.96 -2.94
N LEU A 357 -21.65 11.28 -2.75
CA LEU A 357 -20.95 11.99 -1.68
C LEU A 357 -21.89 12.23 -0.49
N GLY A 358 -21.36 12.15 0.72
CA GLY A 358 -22.03 12.52 1.97
C GLY A 358 -21.15 13.45 2.78
N LEU A 359 -21.74 14.21 3.69
CA LEU A 359 -21.05 15.14 4.56
C LEU A 359 -21.49 14.93 6.01
N ALA A 360 -20.53 14.78 6.90
CA ALA A 360 -20.73 14.82 8.35
C ALA A 360 -19.71 15.74 9.00
N VAL A 361 -20.07 16.30 10.14
CA VAL A 361 -19.23 17.20 10.93
C VAL A 361 -19.02 16.67 12.34
N PHE A 362 -17.91 17.02 12.99
CA PHE A 362 -17.61 16.70 14.40
C PHE A 362 -16.92 17.89 15.09
N GLY A 363 -16.92 17.97 16.43
CA GLY A 363 -16.16 19.01 17.15
C GLY A 363 -16.86 19.70 18.31
N SER A 364 -17.82 19.02 18.97
CA SER A 364 -18.47 19.50 20.20
C SER A 364 -17.71 19.03 21.45
N ASP A 365 -17.59 19.88 22.47
CA ASP A 365 -16.89 19.58 23.72
C ASP A 365 -17.67 18.62 24.65
N ASN A 366 -18.85 18.14 24.24
CA ASN A 366 -19.74 17.34 25.07
C ASN A 366 -19.81 15.88 24.60
N PRO A 367 -18.98 14.98 25.16
CA PRO A 367 -18.86 13.59 24.69
C PRO A 367 -20.06 12.69 25.04
N ASP A 368 -21.07 13.20 25.76
CA ASP A 368 -22.04 12.37 26.49
C ASP A 368 -23.51 12.54 26.03
N LEU A 369 -23.75 12.42 24.72
CA LEU A 369 -25.11 12.23 24.17
C LEU A 369 -25.31 10.90 23.46
N ALA A 370 -24.30 10.01 23.49
CA ALA A 370 -24.49 8.61 23.14
C ALA A 370 -25.22 7.88 24.28
N GLY A 371 -26.56 7.97 24.32
CA GLY A 371 -27.38 7.10 25.19
C GLY A 371 -28.31 7.78 26.20
N VAL A 372 -28.64 9.07 26.06
CA VAL A 372 -29.74 9.65 26.83
C VAL A 372 -31.04 9.47 26.03
N GLU A 373 -32.02 8.76 26.60
CA GLU A 373 -33.29 8.39 25.97
C GLU A 373 -33.93 9.54 25.16
N ALA A 374 -33.92 9.38 23.85
CA ALA A 374 -34.47 10.32 22.90
C ALA A 374 -35.98 10.08 22.73
N ASP A 375 -36.78 10.70 23.59
CA ASP A 375 -38.25 10.77 23.36
C ASP A 375 -38.63 11.89 22.38
N TYR A 376 -37.66 12.64 21.81
CA TYR A 376 -37.96 13.75 20.90
C TYR A 376 -36.95 14.05 19.77
N LEU A 377 -35.91 13.24 19.57
CA LEU A 377 -35.00 13.41 18.42
C LEU A 377 -34.74 12.05 17.75
N PRO A 378 -34.77 11.97 16.41
CA PRO A 378 -34.51 10.72 15.69
C PRO A 378 -33.05 10.26 15.89
N ASP A 379 -32.84 8.94 15.98
CA ASP A 379 -31.61 8.21 16.38
C ASP A 379 -30.28 8.59 15.67
N TYR A 380 -30.29 9.51 14.69
CA TYR A 380 -29.09 10.01 14.00
C TYR A 380 -28.47 11.27 14.62
N ASP A 381 -29.06 11.83 15.68
CA ASP A 381 -28.59 13.07 16.36
C ASP A 381 -27.95 12.82 17.76
N ALA A 382 -27.67 11.58 18.13
CA ALA A 382 -27.16 11.23 19.47
C ALA A 382 -25.62 11.12 19.52
N GLY A 383 -24.88 12.23 19.39
CA GLY A 383 -23.42 12.27 19.61
C GLY A 383 -22.66 13.46 18.99
N GLU A 384 -21.34 13.53 19.23
CA GLU A 384 -20.38 14.56 18.80
C GLU A 384 -20.33 14.81 17.27
N ALA A 385 -20.78 13.84 16.48
CA ALA A 385 -20.78 13.90 15.02
C ALA A 385 -22.21 13.99 14.45
N ARG A 386 -22.44 14.90 13.50
CA ARG A 386 -23.73 15.10 12.82
C ARG A 386 -23.60 14.91 11.32
N VAL A 387 -24.47 14.10 10.73
CA VAL A 387 -24.57 13.98 9.26
C VAL A 387 -25.36 15.18 8.73
N LEU A 388 -24.73 16.01 7.91
CA LEU A 388 -25.36 17.18 7.29
C LEU A 388 -25.98 16.84 5.94
N VAL A 389 -25.35 15.95 5.18
CA VAL A 389 -25.83 15.50 3.87
C VAL A 389 -25.62 13.99 3.76
N GLY A 390 -26.71 13.24 3.53
CA GLY A 390 -26.63 11.80 3.25
C GLY A 390 -26.07 11.51 1.86
N TYR A 391 -25.65 10.27 1.61
CA TYR A 391 -25.11 9.87 0.30
C TYR A 391 -26.10 10.07 -0.85
N GLY A 392 -25.64 10.66 -1.95
CA GLY A 392 -26.44 10.79 -3.17
C GLY A 392 -25.68 11.42 -4.34
N PRO A 393 -26.26 11.39 -5.55
CA PRO A 393 -25.68 12.05 -6.73
C PRO A 393 -26.00 13.55 -6.74
N CYS A 394 -25.17 14.33 -7.42
CA CYS A 394 -25.40 15.76 -7.68
C CYS A 394 -25.68 16.60 -6.42
N LEU A 395 -24.93 16.33 -5.34
CA LEU A 395 -25.15 16.96 -4.02
C LEU A 395 -24.35 18.25 -3.78
N LYS A 396 -23.71 18.82 -4.82
CA LYS A 396 -22.93 20.06 -4.70
C LYS A 396 -23.73 21.18 -4.05
N ASP A 397 -24.98 21.40 -4.49
CA ASP A 397 -25.86 22.42 -3.92
C ASP A 397 -26.24 22.12 -2.47
N ASN A 398 -26.39 20.84 -2.11
CA ASN A 398 -26.71 20.42 -0.75
C ASN A 398 -25.51 20.61 0.19
N PHE A 399 -24.29 20.38 -0.29
CA PHE A 399 -23.06 20.71 0.45
C PHE A 399 -22.90 22.22 0.60
N ALA A 400 -23.15 23.00 -0.46
CA ALA A 400 -23.11 24.47 -0.41
C ALA A 400 -24.09 25.01 0.62
N TRP A 401 -25.32 24.47 0.65
CA TRP A 401 -26.35 24.84 1.62
C TRP A 401 -26.00 24.39 3.04
N ALA A 402 -25.49 23.17 3.22
CA ALA A 402 -25.14 22.64 4.54
C ALA A 402 -23.94 23.34 5.20
N LEU A 403 -23.00 23.83 4.38
CA LEU A 403 -21.78 24.48 4.85
C LEU A 403 -21.87 26.01 4.90
N ASP A 404 -22.94 26.62 4.37
CA ASP A 404 -23.14 28.07 4.44
C ASP A 404 -23.64 28.47 5.84
N PRO A 405 -22.85 29.26 6.60
CA PRO A 405 -23.23 29.71 7.94
C PRO A 405 -24.56 30.46 7.99
N ASN A 406 -25.02 31.05 6.88
CA ASN A 406 -26.31 31.74 6.83
C ASN A 406 -27.51 30.77 6.85
N THR A 407 -27.33 29.53 6.41
CA THR A 407 -28.37 28.50 6.31
C THR A 407 -28.19 27.37 7.32
N SER A 408 -26.97 27.16 7.81
CA SER A 408 -26.65 26.17 8.83
C SER A 408 -26.83 26.68 10.27
N CYS A 409 -27.13 27.97 10.46
CA CYS A 409 -27.42 28.54 11.77
C CYS A 409 -28.90 28.34 12.16
N ASP A 410 -29.13 27.77 13.35
CA ASP A 410 -30.46 27.65 13.97
C ASP A 410 -30.97 29.00 14.54
N ASP A 411 -32.24 29.02 14.97
CA ASP A 411 -32.90 30.16 15.61
C ASP A 411 -32.07 30.73 16.78
N GLY A 412 -31.57 31.96 16.62
CA GLY A 412 -30.83 32.70 17.65
C GLY A 412 -29.44 33.21 17.23
N CYS A 413 -28.94 32.81 16.06
CA CYS A 413 -27.71 33.37 15.52
C CYS A 413 -27.94 34.75 14.90
N ASN A 414 -27.58 35.83 15.60
CA ASN A 414 -27.73 37.20 15.10
C ASN A 414 -26.62 37.62 14.13
N ASP A 415 -25.46 36.95 14.17
CA ASP A 415 -24.34 37.11 13.26
C ASP A 415 -23.65 35.75 13.04
N PRO A 416 -23.87 35.07 11.89
CA PRO A 416 -23.30 33.76 11.61
C PRO A 416 -21.76 33.76 11.49
N TRP A 417 -21.14 34.95 11.45
CA TRP A 417 -19.69 35.14 11.44
C TRP A 417 -19.16 35.77 12.74
N GLY A 418 -20.05 36.07 13.70
CA GLY A 418 -19.69 36.72 14.96
C GLY A 418 -18.93 35.81 15.93
N GLY A 419 -18.90 34.50 15.65
CA GLY A 419 -18.37 33.46 16.51
C GLY A 419 -19.20 33.27 17.79
N PRO A 420 -18.99 32.16 18.54
CA PRO A 420 -19.47 32.11 19.91
C PRO A 420 -18.78 33.20 20.75
N PRO A 421 -19.44 33.80 21.76
CA PRO A 421 -18.75 34.69 22.68
C PRO A 421 -17.59 33.92 23.33
N ILE A 422 -16.37 34.45 23.20
CA ILE A 422 -15.14 33.89 23.77
C ILE A 422 -15.18 33.96 25.30
#